data_AF-A0A3B4AVU6-F1
#
_entry.id   AF-A0A3B4AVU6-F1
#
_cell.length_a   1.000
_cell.length_b   1.000
_cell.length_c   1.000
_cell.angle_alpha   90.00
_cell.angle_beta   90.00
_cell.angle_gamma   90.00
#
_symmetry.space_group_name_H-M   'P 1'
#
loop_
_entity.id
_entity.type
_entity.pdbx_description
1 polymer ?
#
loop_
_entity_poly.entity_id
_entity_poly.type
_entity_poly.pdbx_seq_one_letter_code
_entity_poly.pdbx_strand_id
1 'polypeptide(L)'
;FCLTVVVQLISLVIIILIAWILITTHPFDNYLTADDIFADHFVSANSAPKIKCDLLKDCPVGTFAVRVKSGAHTVVGPSICFDGQIVMSHISNNVGPGFNIVVVNGVTGAVDKFGYLNSKDGPEEILTYLKEIEPGRIVLLATFDDVTKKLTDEIRDVLEGMGSTLIKTLKSRDNWVFAGVAGHNLSPFEKISVNEPKNNTYGDWPEVVEISGCFPKTV
;
A
#
# COMPACT_ATOMS: atom_id res chain seq x y z
N PHE A 1 -12.71 37.55 67.92
CA PHE A 1 -12.33 36.22 67.39
C PHE A 1 -13.50 35.43 66.81
N CYS A 2 -14.70 35.42 67.39
CA CYS A 2 -15.82 34.63 66.84
C CYS A 2 -16.42 35.24 65.54
N LEU A 3 -16.62 36.56 65.49
CA LEU A 3 -17.30 37.22 64.36
C LEU A 3 -16.52 37.15 63.04
N THR A 4 -15.19 37.28 63.09
CA THR A 4 -14.32 37.23 61.90
C THR A 4 -14.25 35.85 61.27
N VAL A 5 -14.28 34.78 62.09
CA VAL A 5 -14.29 33.39 61.62
C VAL A 5 -15.64 33.05 60.97
N VAL A 6 -16.74 33.53 61.56
CA VAL A 6 -18.09 33.35 60.99
C VAL A 6 -18.20 34.05 59.63
N VAL A 7 -17.69 35.28 59.49
CA VAL A 7 -17.69 36.00 58.21
C VAL A 7 -16.85 35.28 57.15
N GLN A 8 -15.68 34.73 57.51
CA GLN A 8 -14.84 33.97 56.58
C GLN A 8 -15.52 32.68 56.09
N LEU A 9 -16.19 31.95 56.98
CA LEU A 9 -16.91 30.72 56.61
C LEU A 9 -18.08 31.03 55.67
N ILE A 10 -18.84 32.10 55.93
CA ILE A 10 -19.95 32.53 55.07
C ILE A 10 -19.43 32.92 53.68
N SER A 11 -18.35 33.68 53.60
CA SER A 11 -17.72 34.05 52.33
C SER A 11 -17.27 32.83 51.52
N LEU A 12 -16.74 31.80 52.17
CA LEU A 12 -16.28 30.58 51.53
C LEU A 12 -17.44 29.77 50.95
N VAL A 13 -18.55 29.68 51.68
CA VAL A 13 -19.79 29.04 51.20
C VAL A 13 -20.36 29.79 50.00
N ILE A 14 -20.37 31.12 50.01
CA ILE A 14 -20.85 31.93 48.89
C ILE A 14 -20.00 31.71 47.64
N ILE A 15 -18.67 31.65 47.77
CA ILE A 15 -17.76 31.39 46.64
C ILE A 15 -18.02 30.01 46.03
N ILE A 16 -18.23 28.98 46.87
CA ILE A 16 -18.52 27.62 46.40
C ILE A 16 -19.87 27.59 45.66
N LEU A 17 -20.89 28.29 46.17
CA LEU A 17 -22.20 28.37 45.51
C LEU A 17 -22.12 29.11 44.18
N ILE A 18 -21.36 30.20 44.09
CA ILE A 18 -21.15 30.94 42.84
C ILE A 18 -20.40 30.06 41.82
N ALA A 19 -19.36 29.34 42.26
CA ALA A 19 -18.63 28.41 41.39
C ALA A 19 -19.52 27.27 40.88
N TRP A 20 -20.36 26.69 41.74
CA TRP A 20 -21.35 25.69 41.35
C TRP A 20 -22.38 26.24 40.35
N ILE A 21 -22.89 27.44 40.61
CA ILE A 21 -23.84 28.11 39.68
C ILE A 21 -23.16 28.32 38.33
N LEU A 22 -21.94 28.88 38.28
CA LEU A 22 -21.19 29.08 37.04
C LEU A 22 -20.93 27.78 36.27
N ILE A 23 -20.63 26.68 36.97
CA ILE A 23 -20.45 25.34 36.35
C ILE A 23 -21.78 24.82 35.79
N THR A 24 -22.89 25.04 36.48
CA THR A 24 -24.22 24.55 36.04
C THR A 24 -24.88 25.43 34.98
N THR A 25 -24.61 26.74 34.95
CA THR A 25 -25.21 27.69 34.00
C THR A 25 -24.36 27.88 32.75
N HIS A 26 -23.06 27.57 32.83
CA HIS A 26 -22.16 27.51 31.69
C HIS A 26 -21.54 26.12 31.64
N PRO A 27 -22.22 25.11 31.07
CA PRO A 27 -21.49 23.97 30.54
C PRO A 27 -20.39 24.57 29.66
N PHE A 28 -19.14 24.25 29.96
CA PHE A 28 -17.99 24.67 29.18
C PHE A 28 -18.08 23.92 27.84
N ASP A 29 -18.95 24.39 26.95
CA ASP A 29 -19.04 23.96 25.55
C ASP A 29 -17.79 24.44 24.84
N ASN A 30 -16.72 23.70 25.04
CA ASN A 30 -15.49 23.75 24.27
C ASN A 30 -15.15 22.32 23.89
N TYR A 31 -15.69 21.87 22.77
CA TYR A 31 -14.90 21.72 21.55
C TYR A 31 -15.83 21.18 20.46
N LEU A 32 -15.86 21.87 19.32
CA LEU A 32 -16.44 21.40 18.08
C LEU A 32 -16.10 19.92 17.90
N THR A 33 -17.09 19.04 18.01
CA THR A 33 -16.93 17.67 17.58
C THR A 33 -16.63 17.71 16.09
N ALA A 34 -15.58 17.02 15.67
CA ALA A 34 -15.25 16.83 14.26
C ALA A 34 -16.39 16.17 13.46
N ASP A 35 -17.50 15.78 14.10
CA ASP A 35 -18.70 15.26 13.44
C ASP A 35 -19.60 16.35 12.82
N ASP A 36 -19.62 17.58 13.33
CA ASP A 36 -20.54 18.63 12.82
C ASP A 36 -20.00 19.40 11.61
N ILE A 37 -18.68 19.40 11.37
CA ILE A 37 -18.08 19.98 10.16
C ILE A 37 -18.16 19.01 8.96
N PHE A 38 -18.38 17.72 9.21
CA PHE A 38 -18.46 16.70 8.16
C PHE A 38 -19.89 16.37 7.73
N ALA A 39 -20.92 16.83 8.44
CA ALA A 39 -22.32 16.52 8.10
C ALA A 39 -22.89 17.35 6.94
N ASP A 40 -22.34 18.54 6.64
CA ASP A 40 -22.88 19.43 5.59
C ASP A 40 -22.23 19.22 4.20
N HIS A 41 -21.39 18.17 4.06
CA HIS A 41 -20.83 17.74 2.77
C HIS A 41 -21.10 16.28 2.44
N PHE A 42 -22.09 15.65 3.07
CA PHE A 42 -22.74 14.47 2.50
C PHE A 42 -24.01 14.90 1.76
N VAL A 43 -23.81 15.75 0.75
CA VAL A 43 -24.59 15.58 -0.48
C VAL A 43 -24.42 14.10 -0.82
N SER A 44 -25.52 13.38 -0.82
CA SER A 44 -25.63 12.03 -1.36
C SER A 44 -25.04 12.04 -2.77
N ALA A 45 -23.72 11.81 -2.86
CA ALA A 45 -23.11 11.37 -4.08
C ALA A 45 -23.83 10.07 -4.37
N ASN A 46 -24.60 10.03 -5.45
CA ASN A 46 -24.79 8.79 -6.18
C ASN A 46 -23.39 8.19 -6.30
N SER A 47 -23.02 7.26 -5.44
CA SER A 47 -21.65 6.79 -5.35
C SER A 47 -21.38 6.18 -6.70
N ALA A 48 -20.60 6.87 -7.53
CA ALA A 48 -20.16 6.33 -8.80
C ALA A 48 -19.65 4.92 -8.52
N PRO A 49 -19.98 3.92 -9.35
CA PRO A 49 -19.53 2.55 -9.15
C PRO A 49 -18.04 2.57 -8.80
N LYS A 50 -17.66 1.98 -7.67
CA LYS A 50 -16.25 1.96 -7.27
C LYS A 50 -15.49 1.16 -8.31
N ILE A 51 -14.74 1.86 -9.16
CA ILE A 51 -13.92 1.24 -10.20
C ILE A 51 -12.88 0.36 -9.51
N LYS A 52 -12.76 -0.88 -9.99
CA LYS A 52 -11.84 -1.87 -9.41
C LYS A 52 -10.41 -1.32 -9.37
N CYS A 53 -9.72 -1.54 -8.25
CA CYS A 53 -8.36 -1.05 -8.00
C CYS A 53 -8.19 0.47 -8.21
N ASP A 54 -9.27 1.23 -8.03
CA ASP A 54 -9.40 2.67 -8.27
C ASP A 54 -8.78 3.11 -9.61
N LEU A 55 -8.94 2.29 -10.66
CA LEU A 55 -8.55 2.64 -12.03
C LEU A 55 -9.35 3.84 -12.55
N LEU A 56 -8.85 4.49 -13.60
CA LEU A 56 -9.55 5.62 -14.24
C LEU A 56 -10.82 5.19 -14.99
N LYS A 57 -10.85 3.94 -15.46
CA LYS A 57 -11.95 3.35 -16.25
C LYS A 57 -12.07 1.87 -15.93
N ASP A 58 -13.27 1.33 -16.07
CA ASP A 58 -13.50 -0.10 -15.97
C ASP A 58 -12.80 -0.88 -17.09
N CYS A 59 -12.45 -2.12 -16.75
CA CYS A 59 -11.78 -3.04 -17.66
C CYS A 59 -12.77 -3.78 -18.56
N PRO A 60 -12.44 -4.00 -19.85
CA PRO A 60 -13.28 -4.75 -20.76
C PRO A 60 -13.37 -6.23 -20.36
N VAL A 61 -14.40 -6.91 -20.86
CA VAL A 61 -14.57 -8.37 -20.67
C VAL A 61 -13.34 -9.11 -21.16
N GLY A 62 -12.91 -10.13 -20.40
CA GLY A 62 -11.70 -10.92 -20.73
C GLY A 62 -10.41 -10.31 -20.19
N THR A 63 -10.49 -9.29 -19.33
CA THR A 63 -9.33 -8.71 -18.64
C THR A 63 -9.59 -8.57 -17.14
N PHE A 64 -8.52 -8.43 -16.36
CA PHE A 64 -8.55 -8.16 -14.93
C PHE A 64 -8.02 -6.77 -14.64
N ALA A 65 -8.63 -6.07 -13.68
CA ALA A 65 -8.09 -4.79 -13.20
C ALA A 65 -6.84 -5.05 -12.33
N VAL A 66 -5.74 -4.36 -12.60
CA VAL A 66 -4.48 -4.50 -11.87
C VAL A 66 -3.94 -3.13 -11.48
N ARG A 67 -3.44 -3.01 -10.25
CA ARG A 67 -2.60 -1.89 -9.82
C ARG A 67 -1.46 -2.42 -8.94
N VAL A 68 -0.23 -2.11 -9.30
CA VAL A 68 0.98 -2.54 -8.58
C VAL A 68 1.83 -1.31 -8.30
N LYS A 69 2.16 -1.09 -7.03
CA LYS A 69 2.94 0.06 -6.55
C LYS A 69 4.11 -0.42 -5.70
N SER A 70 5.31 0.09 -5.97
CA SER A 70 6.51 -0.24 -5.19
C SER A 70 6.45 0.33 -3.77
N GLY A 71 7.38 -0.10 -2.92
CA GLY A 71 7.62 0.55 -1.63
C GLY A 71 8.15 1.98 -1.78
N ALA A 72 8.03 2.76 -0.71
CA ALA A 72 8.65 4.07 -0.58
C ALA A 72 9.74 4.00 0.50
N HIS A 73 10.99 4.12 0.08
CA HIS A 73 12.14 3.98 0.96
C HIS A 73 12.09 2.61 1.69
N THR A 74 12.27 2.63 3.01
CA THR A 74 12.22 1.49 3.94
C THR A 74 11.03 1.60 4.89
N VAL A 75 10.15 2.59 4.67
CA VAL A 75 9.10 2.98 5.63
C VAL A 75 7.74 2.48 5.17
N VAL A 76 7.39 2.71 3.90
CA VAL A 76 6.09 2.35 3.35
C VAL A 76 6.25 1.17 2.42
N GLY A 77 5.59 0.07 2.73
CA GLY A 77 5.61 -1.14 1.90
C GLY A 77 4.80 -0.97 0.61
N PRO A 78 4.98 -1.88 -0.36
CA PRO A 78 4.28 -1.86 -1.63
C PRO A 78 2.78 -2.12 -1.47
N SER A 79 2.05 -1.93 -2.57
CA SER A 79 0.62 -2.26 -2.67
C SER A 79 0.32 -2.98 -3.98
N ILE A 80 -0.40 -4.10 -3.90
CA ILE A 80 -0.80 -4.92 -5.04
C ILE A 80 -2.31 -5.14 -4.96
N CYS A 81 -3.03 -4.56 -5.92
CA CYS A 81 -4.46 -4.78 -6.12
C CYS A 81 -4.70 -5.61 -7.37
N PHE A 82 -5.54 -6.63 -7.23
CA PHE A 82 -5.98 -7.50 -8.31
C PHE A 82 -7.51 -7.62 -8.31
N ASP A 83 -8.11 -7.30 -9.45
CA ASP A 83 -9.54 -7.34 -9.75
C ASP A 83 -10.46 -6.71 -8.69
N GLY A 84 -10.00 -5.62 -8.07
CA GLY A 84 -10.74 -4.87 -7.04
C GLY A 84 -10.39 -5.26 -5.60
N GLN A 85 -9.60 -6.32 -5.41
CA GLN A 85 -9.12 -6.75 -4.10
C GLN A 85 -7.68 -6.30 -3.88
N ILE A 86 -7.42 -5.62 -2.75
CA ILE A 86 -6.06 -5.35 -2.28
C ILE A 86 -5.51 -6.65 -1.68
N VAL A 87 -4.62 -7.32 -2.42
CA VAL A 87 -4.06 -8.62 -2.01
C VAL A 87 -2.88 -8.40 -1.05
N MET A 88 -2.00 -7.46 -1.37
CA MET A 88 -0.85 -7.11 -0.53
C MET A 88 -0.81 -5.61 -0.27
N SER A 89 -0.56 -5.21 0.97
CA SER A 89 -0.34 -3.80 1.32
C SER A 89 0.34 -3.63 2.67
N HIS A 90 0.88 -2.44 2.91
CA HIS A 90 1.45 -2.08 4.22
C HIS A 90 0.44 -2.18 5.37
N ILE A 91 -0.79 -1.72 5.16
CA ILE A 91 -1.87 -1.79 6.16
C ILE A 91 -2.37 -3.22 6.42
N SER A 92 -2.22 -4.12 5.44
CA SER A 92 -2.53 -5.55 5.59
C SER A 92 -1.43 -6.31 6.35
N ASN A 93 -0.31 -5.66 6.70
CA ASN A 93 0.83 -6.25 7.39
C ASN A 93 1.35 -7.55 6.75
N ASN A 94 1.31 -7.62 5.41
CA ASN A 94 1.69 -8.80 4.63
C ASN A 94 2.73 -8.50 3.55
N VAL A 95 3.50 -7.42 3.72
CA VAL A 95 4.56 -6.97 2.81
C VAL A 95 5.88 -6.84 3.57
N GLY A 96 7.00 -6.98 2.88
CA GLY A 96 8.33 -6.92 3.50
C GLY A 96 9.44 -6.53 2.53
N PRO A 97 10.63 -6.14 3.03
CA PRO A 97 11.77 -5.78 2.18
C PRO A 97 12.11 -6.90 1.20
N GLY A 98 12.43 -6.56 -0.05
CA GLY A 98 12.71 -7.50 -1.12
C GLY A 98 11.60 -7.57 -2.18
N PHE A 99 11.40 -8.76 -2.76
CA PHE A 99 10.38 -8.99 -3.78
C PHE A 99 9.04 -9.30 -3.13
N ASN A 100 7.99 -8.54 -3.45
CA ASN A 100 6.61 -8.81 -3.01
C ASN A 100 5.84 -9.32 -4.21
N ILE A 101 5.31 -10.55 -4.15
CA ILE A 101 4.80 -11.29 -5.29
C ILE A 101 3.39 -11.79 -5.03
N VAL A 102 2.49 -11.60 -6.00
CA VAL A 102 1.18 -12.25 -6.07
C VAL A 102 1.14 -13.13 -7.32
N VAL A 103 0.77 -14.39 -7.13
CA VAL A 103 0.57 -15.37 -8.21
C VAL A 103 -0.91 -15.66 -8.34
N VAL A 104 -1.43 -15.54 -9.57
CA VAL A 104 -2.85 -15.68 -9.87
C VAL A 104 -3.05 -16.67 -11.01
N ASN A 105 -4.09 -17.49 -10.91
CA ASN A 105 -4.61 -18.27 -12.03
C ASN A 105 -5.09 -17.33 -13.13
N GLY A 106 -4.43 -17.32 -14.29
CA GLY A 106 -4.75 -16.38 -15.37
C GLY A 106 -6.09 -16.64 -16.08
N VAL A 107 -6.71 -17.81 -15.88
CA VAL A 107 -8.03 -18.14 -16.44
C VAL A 107 -9.14 -17.73 -15.47
N THR A 108 -9.04 -18.18 -14.21
CA THR A 108 -10.10 -17.99 -13.21
C THR A 108 -10.00 -16.68 -12.46
N GLY A 109 -8.79 -16.09 -12.35
CA GLY A 109 -8.51 -14.94 -11.51
C GLY A 109 -8.35 -15.27 -10.03
N ALA A 110 -8.31 -16.56 -9.65
CA ALA A 110 -8.07 -16.96 -8.26
C ALA A 110 -6.61 -16.70 -7.87
N VAL A 111 -6.40 -16.06 -6.73
CA VAL A 111 -5.05 -15.89 -6.16
C VAL A 111 -4.57 -17.23 -5.62
N ASP A 112 -3.50 -17.78 -6.21
CA ASP A 112 -2.95 -19.08 -5.81
C ASP A 112 -2.04 -18.94 -4.59
N LYS A 113 -1.14 -17.94 -4.61
CA LYS A 113 -0.24 -17.62 -3.51
C LYS A 113 0.20 -16.16 -3.55
N PHE A 114 0.53 -15.61 -2.39
CA PHE A 114 1.17 -14.30 -2.28
C PHE A 114 2.13 -14.28 -1.10
N GLY A 115 3.12 -13.40 -1.15
CA GLY A 115 4.12 -13.27 -0.09
C GLY A 115 5.28 -12.39 -0.52
N TYR A 116 6.28 -12.29 0.34
CA TYR A 116 7.50 -11.56 0.05
C TYR A 116 8.74 -12.40 0.30
N LEU A 117 9.77 -12.16 -0.50
CA LEU A 117 11.07 -12.82 -0.43
C LEU A 117 12.12 -11.77 -0.07
N ASN A 118 12.72 -11.90 1.11
CA ASN A 118 13.55 -10.90 1.78
C ASN A 118 15.04 -11.28 1.82
N SER A 119 15.83 -10.48 2.55
CA SER A 119 17.29 -10.65 2.65
C SER A 119 17.75 -11.85 3.47
N LYS A 120 16.90 -12.41 4.34
CA LYS A 120 17.12 -13.69 5.04
C LYS A 120 16.96 -14.86 4.08
N ASP A 121 16.15 -14.69 3.05
CA ASP A 121 15.95 -15.71 2.04
C ASP A 121 17.18 -15.72 1.11
N GLY A 122 17.68 -16.92 0.85
CA GLY A 122 18.82 -17.13 -0.06
C GLY A 122 18.42 -16.87 -1.51
N PRO A 123 19.37 -16.58 -2.41
CA PRO A 123 19.09 -16.60 -3.85
C PRO A 123 18.46 -17.93 -4.31
N GLU A 124 18.84 -19.04 -3.68
CA GLU A 124 18.28 -20.38 -3.96
C GLU A 124 16.78 -20.50 -3.60
N GLU A 125 16.34 -19.87 -2.52
CA GLU A 125 14.93 -19.87 -2.10
C GLU A 125 14.09 -19.01 -3.03
N ILE A 126 14.61 -17.84 -3.43
CA ILE A 126 13.96 -16.98 -4.43
C ILE A 126 13.81 -17.73 -5.75
N LEU A 127 14.90 -18.35 -6.19
CA LEU A 127 14.92 -19.11 -7.44
C LEU A 127 13.94 -20.28 -7.41
N THR A 128 13.93 -21.05 -6.31
CA THR A 128 12.98 -22.16 -6.10
C THR A 128 11.54 -21.65 -6.17
N TYR A 129 11.23 -20.59 -5.42
CA TYR A 129 9.89 -20.01 -5.42
C TYR A 129 9.41 -19.61 -6.83
N LEU A 130 10.28 -18.97 -7.62
CA LEU A 130 9.95 -18.51 -8.97
C LEU A 130 9.82 -19.68 -9.96
N LYS A 131 10.66 -20.70 -9.86
CA LYS A 131 10.60 -21.91 -10.72
C LYS A 131 9.39 -22.79 -10.43
N GLU A 132 8.87 -22.77 -9.21
CA GLU A 132 7.64 -23.48 -8.85
C GLU A 132 6.37 -22.81 -9.37
N ILE A 133 6.45 -21.60 -9.92
CA ILE A 133 5.28 -20.94 -10.54
C ILE A 133 4.96 -21.68 -11.83
N GLU A 134 3.79 -22.31 -11.86
CA GLU A 134 3.31 -23.03 -13.03
C GLU A 134 3.17 -22.10 -14.25
N PRO A 135 3.42 -22.59 -15.47
CA PRO A 135 3.13 -21.84 -16.69
C PRO A 135 1.66 -21.39 -16.77
N GLY A 136 1.43 -20.21 -17.35
CA GLY A 136 0.08 -19.64 -17.50
C GLY A 136 -0.44 -18.89 -16.27
N ARG A 137 0.34 -18.81 -15.19
CA ARG A 137 0.03 -17.99 -14.01
C ARG A 137 0.43 -16.53 -14.25
N ILE A 138 -0.44 -15.61 -13.85
CA ILE A 138 -0.12 -14.18 -13.81
C ILE A 138 0.76 -13.94 -12.58
N VAL A 139 1.85 -13.21 -12.76
CA VAL A 139 2.78 -12.83 -11.69
C VAL A 139 2.79 -11.32 -11.57
N LEU A 140 2.34 -10.80 -10.43
CA LEU A 140 2.43 -9.39 -10.06
C LEU A 140 3.56 -9.21 -9.05
N LEU A 141 4.46 -8.27 -9.29
CA LEU A 141 5.66 -8.09 -8.47
C LEU A 141 5.92 -6.62 -8.20
N ALA A 142 6.22 -6.30 -6.94
CA ALA A 142 6.66 -4.99 -6.49
C ALA A 142 7.93 -5.10 -5.63
N THR A 143 8.91 -4.23 -5.84
CA THR A 143 10.10 -4.15 -4.97
C THR A 143 9.85 -3.28 -3.73
N PHE A 144 10.58 -3.59 -2.66
CA PHE A 144 10.64 -2.78 -1.44
C PHE A 144 12.08 -2.77 -0.90
N ASP A 145 12.62 -1.58 -0.61
CA ASP A 145 14.00 -1.35 -0.19
C ASP A 145 15.06 -1.69 -1.27
N ASP A 146 15.63 -2.90 -1.25
CA ASP A 146 16.63 -3.33 -2.23
C ASP A 146 16.58 -4.85 -2.44
N VAL A 147 16.50 -5.25 -3.71
CA VAL A 147 16.45 -6.66 -4.15
C VAL A 147 17.78 -7.14 -4.74
N THR A 148 18.68 -6.22 -5.09
CA THR A 148 19.82 -6.53 -5.97
C THR A 148 20.88 -7.41 -5.34
N LYS A 149 21.02 -7.37 -4.01
CA LYS A 149 21.94 -8.23 -3.25
C LYS A 149 21.68 -9.73 -3.44
N LYS A 150 20.47 -10.11 -3.86
CA LYS A 150 20.05 -11.50 -4.05
C LYS A 150 19.77 -11.84 -5.51
N LEU A 151 19.91 -10.88 -6.41
CA LEU A 151 19.47 -10.98 -7.79
C LEU A 151 20.60 -11.57 -8.66
N THR A 152 20.66 -12.91 -8.71
CA THR A 152 21.57 -13.67 -9.57
C THR A 152 21.12 -13.62 -11.03
N ASP A 153 22.04 -13.91 -11.96
CA ASP A 153 21.71 -13.98 -13.40
C ASP A 153 20.59 -14.98 -13.68
N GLU A 154 20.57 -16.11 -12.96
CA GLU A 154 19.51 -17.11 -13.11
C GLU A 154 18.12 -16.61 -12.67
N ILE A 155 18.04 -15.84 -11.58
CA ILE A 155 16.78 -15.21 -11.16
C ILE A 155 16.33 -14.18 -12.21
N ARG A 156 17.28 -13.42 -12.77
CA ARG A 156 16.99 -12.45 -13.84
C ARG A 156 16.47 -13.16 -15.09
N ASP A 157 17.08 -14.27 -15.48
CA ASP A 157 16.65 -15.06 -16.64
C ASP A 157 15.26 -15.68 -16.43
N VAL A 158 14.95 -16.16 -15.23
CA VAL A 158 13.59 -16.65 -14.91
C VAL A 158 12.56 -15.54 -15.06
N LEU A 159 12.80 -14.35 -14.50
CA LEU A 159 11.87 -13.21 -14.60
C LEU A 159 11.79 -12.64 -16.03
N GLU A 160 12.88 -12.67 -16.78
CA GLU A 160 12.88 -12.35 -18.22
C GLU A 160 11.99 -13.33 -19.00
N GLY A 161 12.06 -14.63 -18.67
CA GLY A 161 11.18 -15.66 -19.23
C GLY A 161 9.70 -15.53 -18.85
N MET A 162 9.36 -14.66 -17.88
CA MET A 162 7.98 -14.26 -17.57
C MET A 162 7.55 -12.99 -18.32
N GLY A 163 8.44 -12.42 -19.14
CA GLY A 163 8.20 -11.25 -19.98
C GLY A 163 8.89 -9.96 -19.52
N SER A 164 9.71 -9.97 -18.47
CA SER A 164 10.41 -8.74 -18.05
C SER A 164 11.46 -8.31 -19.07
N THR A 165 11.46 -7.01 -19.38
CA THR A 165 12.47 -6.35 -20.24
C THR A 165 13.46 -5.51 -19.44
N LEU A 166 13.12 -5.17 -18.20
CA LEU A 166 13.94 -4.30 -17.33
C LEU A 166 14.66 -5.07 -16.22
N ILE A 167 14.32 -6.34 -15.94
CA ILE A 167 14.92 -7.08 -14.83
C ILE A 167 16.45 -7.14 -14.92
N LYS A 168 17.03 -7.23 -16.13
CA LYS A 168 18.48 -7.26 -16.32
C LYS A 168 19.18 -5.93 -16.07
N THR A 169 18.44 -4.82 -16.02
CA THR A 169 19.00 -3.48 -15.82
C THR A 169 18.91 -3.00 -14.37
N LEU A 170 18.16 -3.70 -13.50
CA LEU A 170 17.96 -3.32 -12.10
C LEU A 170 19.27 -3.18 -11.33
N LYS A 171 19.42 -2.01 -10.69
CA LYS A 171 20.50 -1.59 -9.80
C LYS A 171 20.01 -1.43 -8.36
N SER A 172 20.96 -1.26 -7.44
CA SER A 172 20.67 -1.16 -6.01
C SER A 172 19.68 -0.03 -5.71
N ARG A 173 18.63 -0.36 -4.97
CA ARG A 173 17.51 0.51 -4.56
C ARG A 173 16.63 1.02 -5.70
N ASP A 174 16.76 0.48 -6.91
CA ASP A 174 15.78 0.77 -7.96
C ASP A 174 14.39 0.30 -7.51
N ASN A 175 13.40 1.17 -7.69
CA ASN A 175 12.01 0.81 -7.52
C ASN A 175 11.51 0.18 -8.81
N TRP A 176 10.93 -1.02 -8.74
CA TRP A 176 10.47 -1.76 -9.91
C TRP A 176 9.14 -2.44 -9.62
N VAL A 177 8.26 -2.38 -10.61
CA VAL A 177 6.97 -3.08 -10.61
C VAL A 177 6.81 -3.78 -11.95
N PHE A 178 6.20 -4.96 -11.89
CA PHE A 178 6.07 -5.86 -13.02
C PHE A 178 4.78 -6.67 -12.92
N ALA A 179 4.14 -6.87 -14.07
CA ALA A 179 3.08 -7.86 -14.23
C ALA A 179 3.31 -8.65 -15.51
N GLY A 180 3.48 -9.96 -15.40
CA GLY A 180 3.76 -10.86 -16.53
C GLY A 180 3.07 -12.20 -16.38
N VAL A 181 3.42 -13.14 -17.26
CA VAL A 181 2.86 -14.50 -17.26
C VAL A 181 3.99 -15.52 -17.26
N ALA A 182 3.97 -16.43 -16.29
CA ALA A 182 4.97 -17.49 -16.22
C ALA A 182 4.95 -18.35 -17.49
N GLY A 183 6.12 -18.55 -18.11
CA GLY A 183 6.28 -19.34 -19.34
C GLY A 183 5.89 -18.60 -20.63
N HIS A 184 5.67 -17.28 -20.59
CA HIS A 184 5.34 -16.48 -21.77
C HIS A 184 6.16 -15.17 -21.80
N ASN A 185 6.68 -14.83 -22.98
CA ASN A 185 7.44 -13.58 -23.19
C ASN A 185 6.52 -12.36 -23.41
N LEU A 186 5.45 -12.23 -22.62
CA LEU A 186 4.48 -11.14 -22.72
C LEU A 186 4.34 -10.42 -21.37
N SER A 187 4.87 -9.20 -21.29
CA SER A 187 4.54 -8.25 -20.22
C SER A 187 4.38 -6.85 -20.81
N PRO A 188 3.15 -6.34 -20.94
CA PRO A 188 2.93 -4.93 -21.28
C PRO A 188 3.02 -4.00 -20.06
N PHE A 189 3.22 -4.56 -18.86
CA PHE A 189 3.09 -3.84 -17.60
C PHE A 189 4.38 -3.95 -16.80
N GLU A 190 5.30 -3.04 -17.07
CA GLU A 190 6.57 -2.98 -16.38
C GLU A 190 7.03 -1.52 -16.26
N LYS A 191 7.54 -1.13 -15.09
CA LYS A 191 8.08 0.21 -14.89
C LYS A 191 9.18 0.19 -13.84
N ILE A 192 10.22 0.99 -14.07
CA ILE A 192 11.33 1.21 -13.14
C ILE A 192 11.43 2.69 -12.79
N SER A 193 11.80 2.98 -11.56
CA SER A 193 12.32 4.27 -11.12
C SER A 193 13.74 4.05 -10.63
N VAL A 194 14.70 4.63 -11.35
CA VAL A 194 16.12 4.36 -11.17
C VAL A 194 16.65 5.17 -9.99
N ASN A 195 17.42 4.53 -9.13
CA ASN A 195 18.17 5.18 -8.07
C ASN A 195 19.27 6.06 -8.66
N GLU A 196 19.05 7.36 -8.62
CA GLU A 196 20.01 8.38 -9.01
C GLU A 196 20.20 9.34 -7.83
N PRO A 197 21.29 9.25 -7.05
CA PRO A 197 21.46 10.00 -5.81
C PRO A 197 21.24 11.53 -5.92
N LYS A 198 21.42 12.10 -7.12
CA LYS A 198 21.20 13.53 -7.36
C LYS A 198 19.75 13.92 -7.66
N ASN A 199 18.90 12.94 -8.01
CA ASN A 199 17.53 13.13 -8.48
C ASN A 199 16.50 12.34 -7.65
N ASN A 200 16.95 11.63 -6.62
CA ASN A 200 16.10 10.84 -5.76
C ASN A 200 15.13 11.69 -4.94
N THR A 201 13.89 11.21 -4.83
CA THR A 201 12.82 11.87 -4.07
C THR A 201 12.96 11.67 -2.56
N TYR A 202 13.49 10.53 -2.13
CA TYR A 202 13.57 10.13 -0.72
C TYR A 202 15.01 9.88 -0.29
N GLY A 203 15.84 10.92 -0.28
CA GLY A 203 17.25 10.80 0.09
C GLY A 203 17.99 9.87 -0.88
N ASP A 204 18.39 8.69 -0.42
CA ASP A 204 19.05 7.70 -1.28
C ASP A 204 18.09 6.74 -2.00
N TRP A 205 16.77 6.96 -1.93
CA TRP A 205 15.77 6.15 -2.61
C TRP A 205 15.01 6.95 -3.68
N PRO A 206 14.75 6.35 -4.85
CA PRO A 206 14.02 6.99 -5.94
C PRO A 206 12.52 7.10 -5.64
N GLU A 207 11.77 7.79 -6.50
CA GLU A 207 10.31 7.89 -6.36
C GLU A 207 9.62 6.51 -6.42
N VAL A 208 8.42 6.44 -5.84
CA VAL A 208 7.58 5.26 -5.94
C VAL A 208 7.13 5.07 -7.37
N VAL A 209 7.21 3.84 -7.86
CA VAL A 209 6.75 3.50 -9.21
C VAL A 209 5.43 2.73 -9.14
N GLU A 210 4.55 2.99 -10.10
CA GLU A 210 3.24 2.34 -10.21
C GLU A 210 2.95 1.96 -11.67
N ILE A 211 2.34 0.79 -11.85
CA ILE A 211 1.62 0.39 -13.06
C ILE A 211 0.16 0.15 -12.69
N SER A 212 -0.74 0.50 -13.61
CA SER A 212 -2.16 0.16 -13.44
C SER A 212 -2.83 0.01 -14.80
N GLY A 213 -3.84 -0.84 -14.88
CA GLY A 213 -4.58 -1.08 -16.11
C GLY A 213 -5.29 -2.43 -16.15
N CYS A 214 -5.62 -2.87 -17.36
CA CYS A 214 -6.39 -4.08 -17.61
C CYS A 214 -5.48 -5.18 -18.17
N PHE A 215 -5.25 -6.22 -17.38
CA PHE A 215 -4.39 -7.34 -17.72
C PHE A 215 -5.20 -8.45 -18.41
N PRO A 216 -4.82 -8.94 -19.60
CA PRO A 216 -5.57 -9.99 -20.30
C PRO A 216 -5.64 -11.30 -19.51
N LYS A 217 -6.77 -11.99 -19.58
CA LYS A 217 -6.86 -13.39 -19.14
C LYS A 217 -5.93 -14.27 -19.96
N THR A 218 -5.35 -15.29 -19.33
CA THR A 218 -4.68 -16.36 -20.07
C THR A 218 -5.74 -17.31 -20.65
N VAL A 219 -5.46 -17.86 -21.83
CA VAL A 219 -6.33 -18.81 -22.56
C VAL A 219 -5.86 -20.24 -22.37
#